data_AF-A0AB38D0N5-F1
#
_entry.id   AF-A0AB38D0N5-F1
#
_cell.length_a   1.000
_cell.length_b   1.000
_cell.length_c   1.000
_cell.angle_alpha   90.00
_cell.angle_beta   90.00
_cell.angle_gamma   90.00
#
_symmetry.space_group_name_H-M   'P 1'
#
loop_
_entity.id
_entity.type
_entity.pdbx_description
1 polymer ?
#
loop_
_entity_poly.entity_id
_entity_poly.type
_entity_poly.pdbx_seq_one_letter_code
_entity_poly.pdbx_strand_id
1 'polypeptide(L)'
;MKNSVALGMCFSAALLCAATASTGCAAAAPPSGFPDISGLPAVDSRQYFSVKVYRFATPEGVLCESAGWNPYFQWTCVGPRGAGAAQLDLGTYARNNGTPATVSESQSNPDVSRVPVLPANHQVRIAAPVHNDDGVQTTLTCATPAAKTTACLVDDLHGTHGFVLSPERNWAF
;
A
#
# COMPACT_ATOMS: atom_id res chain seq x y z
N MET A 1 69.71 50.36 -6.55
CA MET A 1 68.65 51.38 -6.40
C MET A 1 67.37 50.62 -6.02
N LYS A 2 67.04 50.61 -4.72
CA LYS A 2 65.90 51.32 -4.08
C LYS A 2 64.54 50.60 -4.22
N ASN A 3 64.17 49.93 -3.12
CA ASN A 3 62.86 49.61 -2.50
C ASN A 3 61.53 49.92 -3.21
N SER A 4 60.56 48.99 -3.06
CA SER A 4 59.41 49.08 -2.10
C SER A 4 58.32 48.03 -2.47
N VAL A 5 58.06 47.00 -1.64
CA VAL A 5 56.92 46.81 -0.71
C VAL A 5 55.51 46.83 -1.33
N ALA A 6 54.76 45.72 -1.22
CA ALA A 6 53.33 45.71 -0.87
C ALA A 6 52.84 44.31 -0.43
N LEU A 7 52.19 44.27 0.75
CA LEU A 7 51.39 43.17 1.33
C LEU A 7 50.08 42.97 0.53
N GLY A 8 49.53 41.75 0.54
CA GLY A 8 48.11 41.48 0.24
C GLY A 8 47.81 39.97 0.35
N MET A 9 47.35 39.48 1.51
CA MET A 9 45.94 39.23 1.90
C MET A 9 45.28 37.99 1.28
N CYS A 10 44.79 37.12 2.18
CA CYS A 10 44.07 35.87 2.01
C CYS A 10 42.86 35.94 1.06
N PHE A 11 42.56 34.85 0.35
CA PHE A 11 41.19 34.33 0.24
C PHE A 11 41.21 32.81 0.03
N SER A 12 40.68 32.09 1.02
CA SER A 12 40.36 30.67 0.97
C SER A 12 39.17 30.43 0.04
N ALA A 13 39.30 29.54 -0.94
CA ALA A 13 38.16 29.03 -1.71
C ALA A 13 37.84 27.61 -1.23
N ALA A 14 36.95 27.52 -0.25
CA ALA A 14 36.32 26.25 0.13
C ALA A 14 35.33 25.85 -0.96
N LEU A 15 35.63 24.78 -1.70
CA LEU A 15 34.66 24.13 -2.58
C LEU A 15 33.58 23.45 -1.71
N LEU A 16 32.41 24.08 -1.60
CA LEU A 16 31.20 23.42 -1.13
C LEU A 16 30.70 22.46 -2.22
N CYS A 17 30.93 21.17 -2.02
CA CYS A 17 30.13 20.13 -2.68
C CYS A 17 28.72 20.18 -2.09
N ALA A 18 27.79 20.82 -2.81
CA ALA A 18 26.36 20.69 -2.54
C ALA A 18 25.93 19.27 -2.90
N ALA A 19 25.94 18.37 -1.91
CA ALA A 19 25.20 17.12 -1.99
C ALA A 19 23.71 17.47 -2.00
N THR A 20 23.08 17.36 -3.17
CA THR A 20 21.63 17.31 -3.29
C THR A 20 21.14 16.02 -2.66
N ALA A 21 20.96 16.04 -1.34
CA ALA A 21 20.21 15.00 -0.64
C ALA A 21 18.77 15.04 -1.19
N SER A 22 18.45 14.13 -2.10
CA SER A 22 17.07 13.78 -2.40
C SER A 22 16.47 13.22 -1.12
N THR A 23 15.81 14.07 -0.34
CA THR A 23 14.84 13.65 0.66
C THR A 23 13.68 12.99 -0.09
N GLY A 24 13.83 11.72 -0.43
CA GLY A 24 12.67 10.88 -0.67
C GLY A 24 11.87 10.88 0.63
N CYS A 25 10.60 11.27 0.58
CA CYS A 25 9.67 11.02 1.67
C CYS A 25 9.77 9.52 1.98
N ALA A 26 10.35 9.18 3.13
CA ALA A 26 10.36 7.82 3.60
C ALA A 26 8.89 7.45 3.87
N ALA A 27 8.42 6.43 3.15
CA ALA A 27 7.16 5.75 3.42
C ALA A 27 6.99 5.50 4.92
N ALA A 28 5.81 5.77 5.45
CA ALA A 28 5.54 5.46 6.85
C ALA A 28 5.51 3.93 7.02
N ALA A 29 6.31 3.41 7.94
CA ALA A 29 6.32 1.98 8.20
C ALA A 29 4.92 1.53 8.69
N PRO A 30 4.44 0.35 8.28
CA PRO A 30 3.23 -0.22 8.84
C PRO A 30 3.31 -0.31 10.38
N PRO A 31 2.17 -0.22 11.09
CA PRO A 31 2.15 -0.30 12.55
C PRO A 31 2.71 -1.64 13.04
N SER A 32 3.19 -1.64 14.29
CA SER A 32 3.74 -2.84 14.91
C SER A 32 2.69 -3.98 14.93
N GLY A 33 3.11 -5.17 14.49
CA GLY A 33 2.24 -6.33 14.36
C GLY A 33 1.58 -6.50 12.99
N PHE A 34 1.77 -5.57 12.06
CA PHE A 34 1.45 -5.83 10.65
C PHE A 34 2.36 -6.94 10.10
N PRO A 35 1.83 -7.96 9.40
CA PRO A 35 2.66 -9.01 8.81
C PRO A 35 3.69 -8.45 7.82
N ASP A 36 4.92 -8.95 7.85
CA ASP A 36 5.89 -8.59 6.82
C ASP A 36 5.50 -9.25 5.48
N ILE A 37 4.97 -8.44 4.56
CA ILE A 37 4.58 -8.85 3.22
C ILE A 37 5.64 -8.48 2.16
N SER A 38 6.65 -7.69 2.54
CA SER A 38 7.61 -7.11 1.60
C SER A 38 8.48 -8.15 0.90
N GLY A 39 8.85 -9.20 1.63
CA GLY A 39 9.66 -10.32 1.14
C GLY A 39 8.89 -11.42 0.41
N LEU A 40 7.55 -11.33 0.30
CA LEU A 40 6.75 -12.36 -0.35
C LEU A 40 6.92 -12.33 -1.88
N PRO A 41 6.97 -13.49 -2.56
CA PRO A 41 6.90 -13.56 -4.01
C PRO A 41 5.71 -12.79 -4.56
N ALA A 42 5.97 -11.89 -5.51
CA ALA A 42 4.95 -11.09 -6.15
C ALA A 42 4.38 -11.82 -7.38
N VAL A 43 3.06 -11.83 -7.48
CA VAL A 43 2.34 -12.33 -8.66
C VAL A 43 1.86 -11.16 -9.53
N ASP A 44 1.69 -11.38 -10.83
CA ASP A 44 1.18 -10.36 -11.76
C ASP A 44 -0.26 -10.00 -11.43
N SER A 45 -0.58 -8.72 -11.23
CA SER A 45 -1.95 -8.28 -10.93
C SER A 45 -2.91 -8.39 -12.11
N ARG A 46 -2.40 -8.49 -13.35
CA ARG A 46 -3.22 -8.64 -14.56
C ARG A 46 -4.05 -9.91 -14.56
N GLN A 47 -3.60 -10.97 -13.90
CA GLN A 47 -4.37 -12.23 -13.80
C GLN A 47 -5.63 -12.10 -12.93
N TYR A 48 -5.69 -11.07 -12.09
CA TYR A 48 -6.81 -10.78 -11.19
C TYR A 48 -7.74 -9.70 -11.73
N PHE A 49 -7.44 -9.12 -12.90
CA PHE A 49 -8.25 -8.09 -13.51
C PHE A 49 -9.23 -8.70 -14.52
N SER A 50 -10.53 -8.52 -14.29
CA SER A 50 -11.59 -9.02 -15.14
C SER A 50 -12.75 -8.05 -15.17
N VAL A 51 -13.23 -7.70 -16.37
CA VAL A 51 -14.42 -6.85 -16.58
C VAL A 51 -14.40 -5.59 -15.68
N LYS A 52 -13.30 -4.83 -15.72
CA LYS A 52 -13.11 -3.57 -14.97
C LYS A 52 -12.98 -3.69 -13.45
N VAL A 53 -12.84 -4.90 -12.92
CA VAL A 53 -12.69 -5.17 -11.49
C VAL A 53 -11.44 -6.00 -11.25
N TYR A 54 -10.64 -5.62 -10.25
CA TYR A 54 -9.64 -6.51 -9.66
C TYR A 54 -10.32 -7.41 -8.64
N ARG A 55 -10.09 -8.71 -8.71
CA ARG A 55 -10.55 -9.66 -7.69
C ARG A 55 -9.67 -10.89 -7.58
N PHE A 56 -9.48 -11.36 -6.36
CA PHE A 56 -8.84 -12.64 -6.08
C PHE A 56 -9.52 -13.32 -4.89
N ALA A 57 -9.38 -14.64 -4.81
CA ALA A 57 -9.70 -15.41 -3.63
C ALA A 57 -8.42 -15.83 -2.90
N THR A 58 -8.45 -15.96 -1.59
CA THR A 58 -7.39 -16.66 -0.85
C THR A 58 -7.67 -18.16 -0.80
N PRO A 59 -6.66 -19.02 -0.54
CA PRO A 59 -6.86 -20.45 -0.40
C PRO A 59 -7.89 -20.82 0.68
N GLU A 60 -8.09 -19.95 1.67
CA GLU A 60 -8.98 -20.13 2.81
C GLU A 60 -10.38 -19.52 2.59
N GLY A 61 -10.67 -19.02 1.39
CA GLY A 61 -12.01 -18.57 1.01
C GLY A 61 -12.33 -17.11 1.34
N VAL A 62 -11.31 -16.26 1.52
CA VAL A 62 -11.52 -14.80 1.55
C VAL A 62 -11.61 -14.30 0.11
N LEU A 63 -12.71 -13.63 -0.25
CA LEU A 63 -12.87 -12.94 -1.52
C LEU A 63 -12.44 -11.48 -1.35
N CYS A 64 -11.45 -11.05 -2.12
CA CYS A 64 -11.07 -9.66 -2.20
C CYS A 64 -11.40 -9.08 -3.57
N GLU A 65 -12.07 -7.94 -3.61
CA GLU A 65 -12.48 -7.30 -4.87
C GLU A 65 -12.50 -5.78 -4.79
N SER A 66 -12.26 -5.16 -5.94
CA SER A 66 -12.39 -3.71 -6.10
C SER A 66 -13.80 -3.31 -6.53
N ALA A 67 -14.26 -2.15 -6.09
CA ALA A 67 -15.45 -1.50 -6.63
C ALA A 67 -15.13 -0.07 -7.06
N GLY A 68 -15.88 0.45 -8.02
CA GLY A 68 -15.73 1.82 -8.50
C GLY A 68 -14.44 2.07 -9.29
N TRP A 69 -14.21 3.34 -9.58
CA TRP A 69 -13.10 3.92 -10.34
C TRP A 69 -12.78 5.28 -9.72
N ASN A 70 -11.71 5.97 -10.13
CA ASN A 70 -11.49 7.37 -9.73
C ASN A 70 -12.79 8.19 -9.93
N PRO A 71 -13.31 8.93 -8.92
CA PRO A 71 -12.75 9.22 -7.59
C PRO A 71 -13.32 8.39 -6.42
N TYR A 72 -13.92 7.22 -6.67
CA TYR A 72 -14.66 6.39 -5.69
C TYR A 72 -14.15 4.94 -5.62
N PHE A 73 -12.86 4.69 -5.85
CA PHE A 73 -12.32 3.33 -5.83
C PHE A 73 -12.33 2.76 -4.41
N GLN A 74 -12.82 1.54 -4.24
CA GLN A 74 -12.89 0.84 -2.96
C GLN A 74 -12.30 -0.55 -3.10
N TRP A 75 -11.71 -1.05 -2.01
CA TRP A 75 -11.22 -2.41 -1.90
C TRP A 75 -11.87 -3.13 -0.72
N THR A 76 -12.48 -4.28 -0.98
CA THR A 76 -13.19 -5.04 0.05
C THR A 76 -12.67 -6.48 0.08
N CYS A 77 -12.40 -7.01 1.26
CA CYS A 77 -12.12 -8.42 1.48
C CYS A 77 -13.16 -9.01 2.43
N VAL A 78 -13.84 -10.09 2.03
CA VAL A 78 -14.89 -10.75 2.80
C VAL A 78 -14.52 -12.21 2.97
N GLY A 79 -14.38 -12.69 4.21
CA GLY A 79 -14.19 -14.10 4.52
C GLY A 79 -15.51 -14.89 4.58
N PRO A 80 -15.46 -16.20 4.85
CA PRO A 80 -16.65 -17.00 5.18
C PRO A 80 -17.42 -16.42 6.37
N ARG A 81 -18.69 -16.80 6.52
CA ARG A 81 -19.55 -16.33 7.61
C ARG A 81 -18.89 -16.60 8.97
N GLY A 82 -18.84 -15.58 9.82
CA GLY A 82 -18.19 -15.65 11.14
C GLY A 82 -16.67 -15.45 11.10
N ALA A 83 -16.06 -15.33 9.92
CA ALA A 83 -14.69 -14.85 9.76
C ALA A 83 -14.67 -13.31 9.69
N GLY A 84 -13.54 -12.74 9.31
CA GLY A 84 -13.40 -11.29 9.14
C GLY A 84 -13.87 -10.78 7.78
N ALA A 85 -14.30 -9.52 7.76
CA ALA A 85 -14.42 -8.69 6.58
C ALA A 85 -13.70 -7.37 6.81
N ALA A 86 -13.16 -6.78 5.74
CA ALA A 86 -12.49 -5.49 5.78
C ALA A 86 -12.82 -4.68 4.53
N GLN A 87 -12.83 -3.36 4.68
CA GLN A 87 -13.00 -2.42 3.59
C GLN A 87 -12.00 -1.28 3.72
N LEU A 88 -11.34 -0.96 2.62
CA LEU A 88 -10.46 0.19 2.45
C LEU A 88 -11.04 1.09 1.37
N ASP A 89 -11.49 2.28 1.73
CA ASP A 89 -11.98 3.28 0.79
C ASP A 89 -10.80 4.12 0.28
N LEU A 90 -10.50 3.97 -1.01
CA LEU A 90 -9.42 4.67 -1.69
C LEU A 90 -9.95 5.79 -2.60
N GLY A 91 -11.22 6.16 -2.45
CA GLY A 91 -11.77 7.32 -3.12
C GLY A 91 -11.05 8.59 -2.69
N THR A 92 -11.00 9.58 -3.59
CA THR A 92 -10.28 10.84 -3.37
C THR A 92 -10.69 11.50 -2.05
N TYR A 93 -11.98 11.53 -1.74
CA TYR A 93 -12.47 12.12 -0.49
C TYR A 93 -12.06 11.33 0.75
N ALA A 94 -12.18 10.00 0.71
CA ALA A 94 -11.85 9.15 1.84
C ALA A 94 -10.36 9.27 2.19
N ARG A 95 -9.50 9.27 1.17
CA ARG A 95 -8.05 9.42 1.31
C ARG A 95 -7.66 10.80 1.83
N ASN A 96 -8.22 11.87 1.27
CA ASN A 96 -7.89 13.24 1.68
C ASN A 96 -8.32 13.54 3.12
N ASN A 97 -9.33 12.84 3.64
CA ASN A 97 -9.77 12.97 5.02
C ASN A 97 -9.12 11.97 5.99
N GLY A 98 -8.19 11.12 5.51
CA GLY A 98 -7.56 10.08 6.33
C GLY A 98 -8.57 9.07 6.87
N THR A 99 -9.57 8.71 6.08
CA THR A 99 -10.59 7.72 6.48
C THR A 99 -9.91 6.37 6.66
N PRO A 100 -9.94 5.77 7.86
CA PRO A 100 -9.26 4.52 8.11
C PRO A 100 -9.97 3.36 7.39
N ALA A 101 -9.24 2.27 7.16
CA ALA A 101 -9.89 1.01 6.82
C ALA A 101 -10.82 0.57 7.97
N THR A 102 -11.84 -0.21 7.61
CA THR A 102 -12.80 -0.76 8.54
C THR A 102 -12.68 -2.27 8.58
N VAL A 103 -12.98 -2.86 9.74
CA VAL A 103 -13.10 -4.31 9.93
C VAL A 103 -14.43 -4.64 10.58
N SER A 104 -14.99 -5.78 10.20
CA SER A 104 -16.24 -6.29 10.73
C SER A 104 -16.25 -7.81 10.68
N GLU A 105 -17.30 -8.42 11.23
CA GLU A 105 -17.57 -9.84 11.04
C GLU A 105 -18.28 -10.07 9.71
N SER A 106 -17.82 -11.05 8.93
CA SER A 106 -18.47 -11.44 7.69
C SER A 106 -19.83 -12.10 7.96
N GLN A 107 -20.87 -11.58 7.30
CA GLN A 107 -22.25 -12.06 7.42
C GLN A 107 -22.62 -13.09 6.34
N SER A 108 -21.79 -13.26 5.32
CA SER A 108 -22.05 -14.08 4.14
C SER A 108 -20.92 -15.06 3.85
N ASN A 109 -21.19 -16.06 3.03
CA ASN A 109 -20.17 -16.92 2.45
C ASN A 109 -19.96 -16.46 1.00
N PRO A 110 -18.83 -15.82 0.66
CA PRO A 110 -18.59 -15.37 -0.71
C PRO A 110 -18.45 -16.57 -1.66
N ASP A 111 -18.95 -16.43 -2.88
CA ASP A 111 -18.69 -17.42 -3.94
C ASP A 111 -17.30 -17.17 -4.55
N VAL A 112 -16.38 -18.07 -4.25
CA VAL A 112 -14.99 -18.01 -4.73
C VAL A 112 -14.73 -18.95 -5.90
N SER A 113 -15.72 -19.72 -6.35
CA SER A 113 -15.53 -20.85 -7.30
C SER A 113 -14.97 -20.45 -8.66
N ARG A 114 -15.18 -19.20 -9.08
CA ARG A 114 -14.73 -18.65 -10.37
C ARG A 114 -13.75 -17.49 -10.22
N VAL A 115 -13.20 -17.31 -9.02
CA VAL A 115 -12.29 -16.21 -8.72
C VAL A 115 -10.86 -16.75 -8.74
N PRO A 116 -9.93 -16.11 -9.47
CA PRO A 116 -8.53 -16.55 -9.46
C PRO A 116 -7.95 -16.50 -8.04
N VAL A 117 -7.19 -17.52 -7.66
CA VAL A 117 -6.65 -17.65 -6.32
C VAL A 117 -5.30 -16.94 -6.23
N LEU A 118 -5.13 -16.05 -5.24
CA LEU A 118 -3.82 -15.58 -4.79
C LEU A 118 -3.17 -16.70 -3.97
N PRO A 119 -2.07 -17.32 -4.43
CA PRO A 119 -1.48 -18.47 -3.72
C PRO A 119 -1.05 -18.10 -2.31
N ALA A 120 -0.97 -19.09 -1.41
CA ALA A 120 -0.43 -18.88 -0.07
C ALA A 120 1.03 -18.36 -0.13
N ASN A 121 1.41 -17.52 0.83
CA ASN A 121 2.73 -16.88 0.91
C ASN A 121 3.09 -16.07 -0.34
N HIS A 122 2.12 -15.42 -0.97
CA HIS A 122 2.35 -14.52 -2.11
C HIS A 122 1.72 -13.16 -1.86
N GLN A 123 2.21 -12.17 -2.60
CA GLN A 123 1.62 -10.84 -2.65
C GLN A 123 1.22 -10.47 -4.08
N VAL A 124 0.21 -9.60 -4.19
CA VAL A 124 -0.19 -8.95 -5.44
C VAL A 124 -0.12 -7.44 -5.26
N ARG A 125 0.43 -6.74 -6.25
CA ARG A 125 0.47 -5.28 -6.31
C ARG A 125 -0.50 -4.77 -7.38
N ILE A 126 -1.55 -4.11 -6.92
CA ILE A 126 -2.63 -3.59 -7.73
C ILE A 126 -2.41 -2.09 -7.90
N ALA A 127 -2.24 -1.65 -9.15
CA ALA A 127 -2.24 -0.24 -9.49
C ALA A 127 -3.70 0.26 -9.44
N ALA A 128 -4.09 0.80 -8.29
CA ALA A 128 -5.44 1.31 -8.10
C ALA A 128 -5.67 2.46 -9.08
N PRO A 129 -6.83 2.57 -9.75
CA PRO A 129 -7.14 3.65 -10.67
C PRO A 129 -7.45 4.93 -9.88
N VAL A 130 -6.56 5.36 -9.00
CA VAL A 130 -6.63 6.57 -8.17
C VAL A 130 -5.27 7.24 -8.24
N HIS A 131 -5.27 8.54 -8.44
CA HIS A 131 -4.05 9.34 -8.48
C HIS A 131 -4.02 10.27 -7.27
N ASN A 132 -2.84 10.44 -6.70
CA ASN A 132 -2.57 11.43 -5.66
C ASN A 132 -2.53 12.83 -6.27
N ASP A 133 -2.49 13.87 -5.43
CA ASP A 133 -2.41 15.26 -5.86
C ASP A 133 -1.13 15.57 -6.67
N ASP A 134 -0.06 14.80 -6.50
CA ASP A 134 1.18 14.88 -7.29
C ASP A 134 1.11 14.13 -8.63
N GLY A 135 -0.03 13.51 -8.95
CA GLY A 135 -0.25 12.71 -10.16
C GLY A 135 0.29 11.28 -10.08
N VAL A 136 0.86 10.84 -8.97
CA VAL A 136 1.35 9.46 -8.78
C VAL A 136 0.16 8.54 -8.53
N GLN A 137 0.17 7.38 -9.18
CA GLN A 137 -0.86 6.36 -9.01
C GLN A 137 -0.69 5.61 -7.69
N THR A 138 -1.79 5.44 -6.95
CA THR A 138 -1.81 4.67 -5.70
C THR A 138 -1.60 3.17 -5.96
N THR A 139 -0.75 2.54 -5.17
CA THR A 139 -0.52 1.09 -5.23
C THR A 139 -1.08 0.41 -3.99
N LEU A 140 -2.00 -0.53 -4.20
CA LEU A 140 -2.51 -1.43 -3.17
C LEU A 140 -1.71 -2.73 -3.22
N THR A 141 -1.12 -3.11 -2.10
CA THR A 141 -0.46 -4.41 -1.94
C THR A 141 -1.29 -5.29 -1.04
N CYS A 142 -1.70 -6.46 -1.53
CA CYS A 142 -2.40 -7.46 -0.74
C CYS A 142 -1.63 -8.78 -0.74
N ALA A 143 -1.71 -9.52 0.36
CA ALA A 143 -0.95 -10.75 0.53
C ALA A 143 -1.65 -11.78 1.40
N THR A 144 -1.17 -13.02 1.28
CA THR A 144 -1.51 -14.19 2.10
C THR A 144 -0.26 -14.61 2.93
N PRO A 145 0.19 -13.79 3.90
CA PRO A 145 1.49 -13.98 4.57
C PRO A 145 1.59 -15.23 5.44
N ALA A 146 0.46 -15.79 5.85
CA ALA A 146 0.36 -17.00 6.66
C ALA A 146 -1.00 -17.66 6.42
N ALA A 147 -1.16 -18.91 6.89
CA ALA A 147 -2.42 -19.64 6.77
C ALA A 147 -3.57 -18.86 7.42
N LYS A 148 -4.69 -18.74 6.70
CA LYS A 148 -5.89 -17.97 7.12
C LYS A 148 -5.64 -16.48 7.38
N THR A 149 -4.50 -15.94 6.99
CA THR A 149 -4.18 -14.52 7.18
C THR A 149 -4.18 -13.81 5.83
N THR A 150 -4.97 -12.74 5.74
CA THR A 150 -4.97 -11.81 4.61
C THR A 150 -4.58 -10.44 5.11
N ALA A 151 -3.61 -9.80 4.46
CA ALA A 151 -3.19 -8.45 4.81
C ALA A 151 -3.17 -7.59 3.56
N CYS A 152 -3.70 -6.38 3.65
CA CYS A 152 -3.66 -5.39 2.58
C CYS A 152 -3.14 -4.06 3.12
N LEU A 153 -2.35 -3.40 2.31
CA LEU A 153 -1.64 -2.17 2.62
C LEU A 153 -1.71 -1.22 1.42
N VAL A 154 -2.03 0.03 1.69
CA VAL A 154 -1.75 1.15 0.80
C VAL A 154 -0.76 2.06 1.50
N ASP A 155 0.26 2.44 0.76
CA ASP A 155 1.25 3.42 1.17
C ASP A 155 1.22 4.53 0.12
N ASP A 156 0.80 5.71 0.54
CA ASP A 156 0.62 6.86 -0.32
C ASP A 156 0.96 8.19 0.39
N LEU A 157 0.80 9.33 -0.29
CA LEU A 157 1.16 10.64 0.25
C LEU A 157 0.43 11.01 1.57
N HIS A 158 -0.72 10.40 1.84
CA HIS A 158 -1.53 10.65 3.03
C HIS A 158 -1.17 9.70 4.18
N GLY A 159 -0.28 8.75 3.93
CA GLY A 159 0.21 7.79 4.91
C GLY A 159 -0.08 6.35 4.54
N THR A 160 0.09 5.49 5.54
CA THR A 160 0.01 4.05 5.40
C THR A 160 -1.29 3.56 6.03
N HIS A 161 -2.16 2.99 5.20
CA HIS A 161 -3.46 2.45 5.60
C HIS A 161 -3.56 0.98 5.27
N GLY A 162 -4.33 0.23 6.05
CA GLY A 162 -4.44 -1.19 5.77
C GLY A 162 -5.28 -1.94 6.77
N PHE A 163 -5.32 -3.25 6.54
CA PHE A 163 -6.02 -4.17 7.41
C PHE A 163 -5.35 -5.53 7.42
N VAL A 164 -5.68 -6.28 8.46
CA VAL A 164 -5.34 -7.69 8.61
C VAL A 164 -6.63 -8.44 8.97
N LEU A 165 -6.92 -9.49 8.22
CA LEU A 165 -7.92 -10.50 8.55
C LEU A 165 -7.17 -11.76 8.96
N SER A 166 -7.36 -12.22 10.20
CA SER A 166 -6.67 -13.41 10.74
C SER A 166 -7.53 -14.10 11.79
N PRO A 167 -7.30 -15.40 12.09
CA PRO A 167 -7.99 -16.08 13.17
C PRO A 167 -7.76 -15.45 14.55
N GLU A 168 -6.59 -14.88 14.78
CA GLU A 168 -6.20 -14.31 16.06
C GLU A 168 -6.85 -12.95 16.28
N ARG A 169 -6.83 -12.09 15.26
CA ARG A 169 -7.37 -10.73 15.33
C ARG A 169 -7.60 -10.12 13.96
N ASN A 170 -8.80 -9.59 13.74
CA ASN A 170 -9.07 -8.67 12.65
C ASN A 170 -8.83 -7.24 13.13
N TRP A 171 -8.12 -6.43 12.33
CA TRP A 171 -7.88 -5.03 12.65
C TRP A 171 -7.53 -4.21 11.42
N ALA A 172 -7.67 -2.90 11.53
CA ALA A 172 -7.40 -1.92 10.49
C ALA A 172 -6.76 -0.65 11.07
N PHE A 173 -6.17 0.16 10.19
CA PHE A 173 -5.51 1.41 10.49
C PHE A 173 -5.53 2.35 9.27
#